data_AF-A0ABD0BVE3-F1
#
_entry.id   AF-A0ABD0BVE3-F1
#
_cell.length_a   1.000
_cell.length_b   1.000
_cell.length_c   1.000
_cell.angle_alpha   90.00
_cell.angle_beta   90.00
_cell.angle_gamma   90.00
#
_symmetry.space_group_name_H-M   'P 1'
#
loop_
_entity.id
_entity.type
_entity.pdbx_description
1 polymer ?
#
loop_
_entity_poly.entity_id
_entity_poly.type
_entity_poly.pdbx_seq_one_letter_code
_entity_poly.pdbx_strand_id
1 'polypeptide(L)'
;MGTLAANLIGAFIIGMGLAWFNRMANIDPMWKVLITTGFCGGLTTFSTFSAEVVFLFQEGRMGWALTNIAVNMLGSFAMTAIAFWLFSSASGH
;
A
#
# COMPACT_ATOMS: atom_id res chain seq x y z
N MET A 1 1.91 4.20 -14.26
CA MET A 1 3.08 3.66 -13.53
C MET A 1 3.30 4.35 -12.18
N GLY A 2 3.30 5.69 -12.11
CA GLY A 2 3.45 6.42 -10.84
C GLY A 2 2.42 6.03 -9.77
N THR A 3 1.14 5.96 -10.14
CA THR A 3 0.03 5.53 -9.27
C THR A 3 0.26 4.15 -8.65
N LEU A 4 0.60 3.16 -9.48
CA LEU A 4 0.88 1.80 -9.02
C LEU A 4 2.08 1.78 -8.06
N ALA A 5 3.19 2.42 -8.43
CA ALA A 5 4.39 2.45 -7.58
C ALA A 5 4.10 3.10 -6.23
N ALA A 6 3.37 4.23 -6.22
CA ALA A 6 2.99 4.93 -5.00
C ALA A 6 2.12 4.05 -4.09
N ASN A 7 1.12 3.36 -4.65
CA ASN A 7 0.25 2.43 -3.91
C ASN A 7 1.03 1.25 -3.33
N LEU A 8 1.91 0.62 -4.11
CA LEU A 8 2.73 -0.51 -3.65
C LEU A 8 3.73 -0.11 -2.55
N ILE A 9 4.37 1.05 -2.70
CA ILE A 9 5.31 1.58 -1.69
C ILE A 9 4.55 1.92 -0.40
N GLY A 10 3.40 2.60 -0.50
CA GLY A 10 2.57 2.89 0.67
C GLY A 10 2.09 1.63 1.39
N ALA A 11 1.66 0.61 0.63
CA ALA A 11 1.26 -0.68 1.19
C ALA A 11 2.42 -1.38 1.93
N PHE A 12 3.64 -1.34 1.36
CA PHE A 12 4.83 -1.86 2.02
C PHE A 12 5.14 -1.13 3.33
N ILE A 13 5.04 0.21 3.36
CA ILE A 13 5.29 1.02 4.56
C ILE A 13 4.24 0.71 5.64
N ILE A 14 2.97 0.54 5.27
CA ILE A 14 1.92 0.12 6.21
C ILE A 14 2.25 -1.26 6.80
N GLY A 15 2.65 -2.23 5.97
CA GLY A 15 3.03 -3.57 6.45
C GLY A 15 4.21 -3.54 7.42
N MET A 16 5.23 -2.72 7.13
CA MET A 16 6.35 -2.46 8.04
C MET A 16 5.88 -1.83 9.36
N GLY A 17 5.03 -0.80 9.28
CA GLY A 17 4.45 -0.13 10.43
C GLY A 17 3.65 -1.09 11.32
N LEU A 18 2.83 -1.97 10.73
CA LEU A 18 2.08 -2.99 11.46
C LEU A 18 3.00 -3.95 12.24
N ALA A 19 4.11 -4.39 11.65
CA ALA A 19 5.07 -5.26 12.34
C ALA A 19 5.76 -4.54 13.52
N TRP A 20 6.10 -3.27 13.35
CA TRP A 20 6.84 -2.48 14.33
C TRP A 20 5.95 -1.97 15.48
N PHE A 21 4.78 -1.40 15.15
CA PHE A 21 3.86 -0.79 16.10
C PHE A 21 3.21 -1.79 17.05
N ASN A 22 3.08 -3.05 16.64
CA ASN A 22 2.60 -4.12 17.51
C ASN A 22 3.59 -4.46 18.64
N ARG A 23 4.88 -4.08 18.51
CA ARG A 23 5.92 -4.38 19.50
C ARG A 23 6.22 -3.19 20.41
N MET A 24 6.14 -1.97 19.87
CA MET A 24 6.35 -0.76 20.66
C MET A 24 5.04 -0.28 21.29
N ALA A 25 4.68 -0.90 22.42
CA ALA A 25 3.50 -0.52 23.19
C ALA A 25 3.55 0.92 23.73
N ASN A 26 4.75 1.49 23.92
CA ASN A 26 4.97 2.84 24.45
C ASN A 26 5.28 3.91 23.38
N ILE A 27 5.10 3.61 22.08
CA ILE A 27 5.28 4.66 21.06
C ILE A 27 4.11 5.64 21.11
N ASP A 28 4.40 6.93 21.02
CA ASP A 28 3.37 7.97 20.94
C ASP A 28 2.43 7.67 19.75
N PRO A 29 1.10 7.55 19.97
CA PRO A 29 0.11 7.35 18.91
C PRO A 29 0.24 8.33 17.74
N MET A 30 0.74 9.55 17.99
CA MET A 30 0.99 10.57 16.96
C MET A 30 1.89 10.06 15.85
N TRP A 31 2.93 9.27 16.16
CA TRP A 31 3.83 8.69 15.16
C TRP A 31 3.13 7.67 14.27
N LYS A 32 2.21 6.88 14.83
CA LYS A 32 1.41 5.93 14.05
C LYS A 32 0.57 6.68 13.04
N VAL A 33 -0.17 7.68 13.50
CA VAL A 33 -1.04 8.52 12.65
C VAL A 33 -0.24 9.27 11.58
N LEU A 34 0.90 9.86 11.93
CA LEU A 34 1.74 10.59 11.00
C LEU A 34 2.21 9.70 9.85
N ILE A 35 2.63 8.46 10.13
CA ILE A 35 3.14 7.53 9.12
C ILE A 35 1.99 6.91 8.31
N THR A 36 0.95 6.38 8.98
CA THR A 36 -0.12 5.66 8.29
C THR A 36 -1.11 6.59 7.60
N THR A 37 -1.60 7.59 8.32
CA THR A 37 -2.66 8.46 7.83
C THR A 37 -2.08 9.67 7.10
N GLY A 38 -0.99 10.26 7.62
CA GLY A 38 -0.33 11.40 6.99
C GLY A 38 0.46 10.99 5.75
N PHE A 39 1.59 10.31 5.95
CA PHE A 39 2.51 9.98 4.86
C PHE A 39 1.92 8.99 3.86
N CYS A 40 1.47 7.81 4.31
CA CYS A 40 0.91 6.82 3.38
C CYS A 40 -0.42 7.30 2.77
N GLY A 41 -1.23 8.06 3.52
CA GLY A 41 -2.45 8.67 2.98
C GLY A 41 -2.18 9.74 1.91
N GLY A 42 -1.09 10.52 2.03
CA GLY A 42 -0.68 11.47 1.01
C GLY A 42 0.07 10.85 -0.17
N LEU A 43 0.77 9.73 0.05
CA LEU A 43 1.52 9.01 -0.98
C LEU A 43 0.59 8.18 -1.88
N THR A 44 -0.32 7.43 -1.29
CA THR A 44 -1.22 6.53 -2.03
C THR A 44 -2.43 7.27 -2.56
N THR A 45 -3.04 6.74 -3.62
CA THR A 45 -4.24 7.35 -4.20
C THR A 45 -5.17 6.30 -4.79
N PHE A 46 -6.37 6.23 -4.22
CA PHE A 46 -7.46 5.43 -4.78
C PHE A 46 -8.20 6.18 -5.91
N SER A 47 -8.33 7.51 -5.81
CA SER A 47 -9.06 8.31 -6.79
C SER A 47 -8.38 8.31 -8.16
N THR A 48 -7.06 8.45 -8.19
CA THR A 48 -6.29 8.42 -9.45
C THR A 48 -6.33 7.02 -10.08
N PHE A 49 -6.15 5.97 -9.26
CA PHE A 49 -6.30 4.58 -9.71
C PHE A 49 -7.69 4.32 -10.31
N SER A 50 -8.75 4.77 -9.64
CA SER A 50 -10.13 4.62 -10.12
C SER A 50 -10.33 5.30 -11.49
N ALA A 51 -9.85 6.53 -11.64
CA ALA A 51 -9.92 7.25 -12.92
C ALA A 51 -9.17 6.52 -14.04
N GLU A 52 -7.96 6.03 -13.78
CA GLU A 52 -7.18 5.24 -14.75
C GLU A 52 -7.95 4.00 -15.23
N VAL A 53 -8.58 3.28 -14.30
CA VAL A 53 -9.37 2.09 -14.62
C VAL A 53 -10.61 2.45 -15.46
N VAL A 54 -11.33 3.50 -15.09
CA VAL A 54 -12.51 3.97 -15.84
C VAL A 54 -12.12 4.40 -17.24
N PHE A 55 -11.02 5.14 -17.41
CA PHE A 55 -10.54 5.53 -18.73
C PHE A 55 -10.16 4.32 -19.59
N LEU A 56 -9.51 3.30 -19.02
CA LEU A 56 -9.21 2.06 -19.75
C LEU A 56 -10.48 1.32 -20.19
N PHE A 57 -11.54 1.34 -19.38
CA PHE A 57 -12.84 0.80 -19.80
C PHE A 57 -13.48 1.62 -20.92
N GLN A 58 -13.41 2.96 -20.86
CA GLN A 58 -13.92 3.83 -21.93
C GLN A 58 -13.16 3.66 -23.25
N GLU A 59 -11.85 3.39 -23.18
CA GLU A 59 -11.02 3.07 -24.35
C GLU A 59 -11.29 1.66 -24.92
N GLY A 60 -12.19 0.87 -24.33
CA GLY A 60 -12.45 -0.52 -24.73
C GLY A 60 -11.32 -1.50 -24.36
N ARG A 61 -10.34 -1.06 -23.57
CA ARG A 61 -9.13 -1.83 -23.21
C ARG A 61 -9.36 -2.65 -21.93
N MET A 62 -10.35 -3.52 -21.97
CA MET A 62 -10.80 -4.35 -20.83
C MET A 62 -9.65 -5.12 -20.16
N GLY A 63 -8.77 -5.74 -20.95
CA GLY A 63 -7.63 -6.50 -20.42
C GLY A 63 -6.65 -5.65 -19.59
N TRP A 64 -6.39 -4.41 -20.03
CA TRP A 64 -5.54 -3.48 -19.29
C TRP A 64 -6.22 -2.95 -18.03
N ALA A 65 -7.52 -2.66 -18.08
CA ALA A 65 -8.29 -2.25 -16.91
C ALA A 65 -8.25 -3.34 -15.81
N LEU A 66 -8.56 -4.59 -16.18
CA LEU A 66 -8.53 -5.73 -15.26
C LEU A 66 -7.14 -6.01 -14.71
N THR A 67 -6.10 -5.90 -15.55
CA THR A 67 -4.70 -6.04 -15.10
C THR A 67 -4.35 -4.94 -14.10
N ASN A 68 -4.73 -3.69 -14.35
CA ASN A 68 -4.45 -2.58 -13.44
C ASN A 68 -5.14 -2.78 -12.08
N ILE A 69 -6.41 -3.21 -12.08
CA ILE A 69 -7.14 -3.58 -10.86
C ILE A 69 -6.41 -4.70 -10.11
N ALA A 70 -6.12 -5.81 -10.79
CA ALA A 70 -5.51 -6.98 -10.18
C ALA A 70 -4.13 -6.66 -9.59
N VAL A 71 -3.28 -5.97 -10.34
CA VAL A 71 -1.91 -5.63 -9.91
C VAL A 71 -1.93 -4.63 -8.76
N ASN A 72 -2.82 -3.62 -8.76
CA ASN A 72 -2.93 -2.71 -7.62
C ASN A 72 -3.45 -3.43 -6.37
N MET A 73 -4.53 -4.20 -6.45
CA MET A 73 -5.10 -4.87 -5.28
C MET A 73 -4.18 -5.98 -4.77
N LEU A 74 -3.88 -6.97 -5.62
CA LEU A 74 -3.08 -8.13 -5.21
C LEU A 74 -1.66 -7.72 -4.88
N GLY A 75 -1.08 -6.79 -5.65
CA GLY A 75 0.25 -6.26 -5.38
C GLY A 75 0.30 -5.53 -4.03
N SER A 76 -0.68 -4.69 -3.71
CA SER A 76 -0.70 -3.97 -2.42
C SER A 76 -0.87 -4.94 -1.25
N PHE A 77 -1.75 -5.94 -1.36
CA PHE A 77 -1.87 -6.98 -0.33
C PHE A 77 -0.58 -7.77 -0.17
N ALA A 78 0.06 -8.18 -1.28
CA ALA A 78 1.32 -8.90 -1.27
C ALA A 78 2.43 -8.07 -0.62
N MET A 79 2.58 -6.79 -0.99
CA MET A 79 3.59 -5.91 -0.41
C MET A 79 3.37 -5.68 1.08
N THR A 80 2.12 -5.52 1.52
CA THR A 80 1.78 -5.40 2.94
C THR A 80 2.17 -6.68 3.70
N ALA A 81 1.82 -7.85 3.16
CA ALA A 81 2.12 -9.15 3.78
C ALA A 81 3.63 -9.44 3.82
N ILE A 82 4.34 -9.18 2.71
CA ILE A 82 5.79 -9.34 2.59
C ILE A 82 6.50 -8.45 3.61
N ALA A 83 6.16 -7.15 3.66
CA ALA A 83 6.75 -6.25 4.65
C ALA A 83 6.47 -6.73 6.07
N PHE A 84 5.23 -7.06 6.39
CA PHE A 84 4.87 -7.55 7.71
C PHE A 84 5.68 -8.80 8.10
N TRP A 85 5.82 -9.78 7.20
CA TRP A 85 6.55 -11.02 7.47
C TRP A 85 8.07 -10.80 7.58
N LEU A 86 8.66 -10.00 6.68
CA LEU A 86 10.08 -9.67 6.70
C LEU A 86 10.47 -8.98 8.01
N PHE A 87 9.72 -7.94 8.39
CA PHE A 87 10.03 -7.14 9.58
C PHE A 87 9.59 -7.80 10.88
N SER A 88 8.61 -8.73 10.86
CA SER A 88 8.35 -9.54 12.05
C SER A 88 9.41 -10.64 12.27
N SER A 89 9.98 -11.20 11.20
CA SER A 89 11.02 -12.24 11.29
C SER A 89 12.39 -11.67 11.68
N ALA A 90 12.77 -10.52 11.11
CA ALA A 90 14.04 -9.85 11.41
C ALA A 90 14.16 -9.39 12.88
N SER A 91 13.03 -9.23 13.56
CA SER A 91 12.97 -8.80 14.96
C SER A 91 12.85 -9.96 15.95
N GLY A 92 13.06 -11.21 15.51
CA GLY A 92 13.10 -12.40 16.37
C GLY A 92 14.48 -12.74 16.94
N HIS A 93 15.47 -11.85 16.81
CA HIS A 93 16.78 -11.93 17.47
C HIS A 93 16.93 -10.78 18.47
#